data_AF-A0A0C2CHE4-F1
#
_entry.id   AF-A0A0C2CHE4-F1
#
_cell.length_a   1.000
_cell.length_b   1.000
_cell.length_c   1.000
_cell.angle_alpha   90.00
_cell.angle_beta   90.00
_cell.angle_gamma   90.00
#
_symmetry.space_group_name_H-M   'P 1'
#
loop_
_entity.id
_entity.type
_entity.pdbx_description
1 polymer ?
#
loop_
_entity_poly.entity_id
_entity_poly.type
_entity_poly.pdbx_seq_one_letter_code
_entity_poly.pdbx_strand_id
1 'polypeptide(L)'
;MPYVGIGAQQDNVHETISSDLISNINPENIKANLRKFTKDPHLAGTEANKRVAHEIAQLWIDAGLEVAGHQWLAYSASGKVSADVVYCNRGLQQDFDNLKRMNIDMKVCL
;
A
#
# COMPACT_ATOMS: atom_id res chain seq x y z
N MET A 1 27.70 16.20 -52.42
CA MET A 1 27.88 16.39 -50.96
C MET A 1 27.02 15.34 -50.25
N PRO A 2 27.59 14.32 -49.59
CA PRO A 2 26.80 13.36 -48.82
C PRO A 2 26.54 13.89 -47.41
N TYR A 3 25.34 13.62 -46.91
CA TYR A 3 24.90 13.97 -45.56
C TYR A 3 25.55 12.99 -44.56
N VAL A 4 26.32 13.51 -43.60
CA VAL A 4 26.89 12.72 -42.50
C VAL A 4 25.77 12.44 -41.50
N GLY A 5 25.25 11.22 -41.52
CA GLY A 5 24.36 10.73 -40.47
C GLY A 5 25.15 10.60 -39.17
N ILE A 6 24.93 11.52 -38.23
CA ILE A 6 25.32 11.35 -36.84
C ILE A 6 24.45 10.22 -36.30
N GLY A 7 25.00 9.01 -36.28
CA GLY A 7 24.43 7.90 -35.53
C GLY A 7 24.43 8.30 -34.07
N ALA A 8 23.27 8.65 -33.54
CA ALA A 8 23.07 8.79 -32.11
C ALA A 8 23.34 7.41 -31.49
N GLN A 9 24.50 7.26 -30.86
CA GLN A 9 24.69 6.27 -29.81
C GLN A 9 23.77 6.71 -28.68
N GLN A 10 22.52 6.26 -28.74
CA GLN A 10 21.63 6.36 -27.62
C GLN A 10 22.06 5.24 -26.69
N ASP A 11 23.09 5.52 -25.88
CA ASP A 11 23.54 4.61 -24.83
C ASP A 11 22.30 4.23 -24.03
N ASN A 12 21.97 2.96 -24.06
CA ASN A 12 20.71 2.45 -23.53
C ASN A 12 20.82 2.42 -22.01
N VAL A 13 20.70 3.59 -21.38
CA VAL A 13 20.75 3.79 -19.93
C VAL A 13 19.80 2.83 -19.21
N HIS A 14 18.67 2.50 -19.85
CA HIS A 14 17.75 1.49 -19.37
C HIS A 14 18.36 0.08 -19.31
N GLU A 15 19.13 -0.35 -20.32
CA GLU A 15 19.83 -1.64 -20.32
C GLU A 15 20.91 -1.70 -19.24
N THR A 16 21.72 -0.65 -19.07
CA THR A 16 22.78 -0.62 -18.05
C THR A 16 22.20 -0.66 -16.64
N ILE A 17 21.22 0.19 -16.32
CA ILE A 17 20.56 0.19 -15.01
C ILE A 17 19.87 -1.15 -14.74
N SER A 18 19.21 -1.74 -15.75
CA SER A 18 18.55 -3.05 -15.60
C SER A 18 19.56 -4.15 -15.29
N SER A 19 20.72 -4.14 -15.98
CA SER A 19 21.79 -5.11 -15.74
C SER A 19 22.38 -4.97 -14.32
N ASP A 20 22.62 -3.74 -13.88
CA ASP A 20 23.13 -3.44 -12.55
C ASP A 20 22.15 -3.87 -11.45
N LEU A 21 20.84 -3.62 -11.63
CA LEU A 21 19.82 -4.08 -10.69
C LEU A 21 19.78 -5.60 -10.59
N ILE A 22 19.73 -6.29 -11.73
CA ILE A 22 19.64 -7.77 -11.77
C ILE A 22 20.88 -8.41 -11.15
N SER A 23 22.08 -7.88 -11.46
CA SER A 23 23.34 -8.42 -10.93
C SER A 23 23.49 -8.25 -9.42
N ASN A 24 22.82 -7.26 -8.82
CA ASN A 24 22.83 -7.03 -7.37
C ASN A 24 21.73 -7.80 -6.60
N ILE A 25 20.82 -8.51 -7.28
CA ILE A 25 19.84 -9.38 -6.61
C ILE A 25 20.53 -10.63 -6.07
N ASN A 26 20.58 -10.76 -4.75
CA ASN A 26 21.21 -11.90 -4.08
C ASN A 26 20.16 -12.90 -3.54
N PRO A 27 20.17 -14.18 -3.99
CA PRO A 27 19.21 -15.19 -3.54
C PRO A 27 19.32 -15.55 -2.06
N GLU A 28 20.50 -15.44 -1.44
CA GLU A 28 20.66 -15.72 -0.01
C GLU A 28 19.99 -14.63 0.85
N ASN A 29 19.99 -13.38 0.40
CA ASN A 29 19.25 -12.30 1.06
C ASN A 29 17.74 -12.54 0.99
N ILE A 30 17.22 -12.98 -0.17
CA ILE A 30 15.79 -13.33 -0.35
C ILE A 30 15.40 -14.46 0.60
N LYS A 31 16.21 -15.52 0.66
CA LYS A 31 15.99 -16.67 1.54
C LYS A 31 16.02 -16.29 3.02
N ALA A 32 16.95 -15.43 3.42
CA ALA A 32 17.03 -14.92 4.78
C ALA A 32 15.79 -14.10 5.16
N ASN A 33 15.34 -13.21 4.27
CA ASN A 33 14.13 -12.42 4.46
C ASN A 33 12.88 -13.29 4.57
N LEU A 34 12.74 -14.29 3.69
CA LEU A 34 11.62 -15.22 3.73
C LEU A 34 11.54 -15.94 5.08
N ARG A 35 12.66 -16.53 5.54
CA ARG A 35 12.74 -17.19 6.85
C ARG A 35 12.40 -16.23 8.00
N LYS A 36 12.84 -14.99 7.91
CA LYS A 36 12.59 -13.96 8.93
C LYS A 36 11.11 -13.59 9.01
N PHE A 37 10.46 -13.35 7.87
CA PHE A 37 9.08 -12.86 7.84
C PHE A 37 8.02 -13.95 8.01
N THR A 38 8.32 -15.21 7.67
CA THR A 38 7.39 -16.33 7.85
C THR A 38 7.58 -17.09 9.16
N LYS A 39 8.37 -16.55 10.10
CA LYS A 39 8.69 -17.24 11.36
C LYS A 39 7.43 -17.51 12.20
N ASP A 40 6.49 -16.57 12.19
CA ASP A 40 5.26 -16.61 12.97
C ASP A 40 4.04 -16.24 12.09
N PRO A 41 2.82 -16.76 12.35
CA PRO A 41 1.61 -16.32 11.66
C PRO A 41 1.37 -14.81 11.87
N HIS A 42 1.16 -14.06 10.80
CA HIS A 42 0.99 -12.60 10.83
C HIS A 42 -0.27 -12.15 10.10
N LEU A 43 -1.44 -12.55 10.61
CA LEU A 43 -2.73 -12.16 10.04
C LEU A 43 -2.89 -10.63 10.04
N ALA A 44 -3.49 -10.07 8.99
CA ALA A 44 -3.70 -8.62 8.87
C ALA A 44 -4.41 -8.04 10.10
N GLY A 45 -3.89 -6.93 10.62
CA GLY A 45 -4.39 -6.28 11.84
C GLY A 45 -3.85 -6.83 13.16
N THR A 46 -3.07 -7.93 13.17
CA THR A 46 -2.41 -8.45 14.38
C THR A 46 -1.09 -7.76 14.69
N GLU A 47 -0.62 -7.84 15.93
CA GLU A 47 0.70 -7.30 16.34
C GLU A 47 1.86 -7.97 15.60
N ALA A 48 1.72 -9.25 15.23
CA ALA A 48 2.71 -9.93 14.39
C ALA A 48 2.80 -9.27 13.00
N ASN A 49 1.67 -8.93 12.39
CA ASN A 49 1.64 -8.20 11.12
C ASN A 49 2.19 -6.77 11.26
N LYS A 50 1.90 -6.09 12.38
CA LYS A 50 2.46 -4.76 12.69
C LYS A 50 3.98 -4.81 12.85
N ARG A 51 4.51 -5.83 13.54
CA ARG A 51 5.96 -6.06 13.67
C ARG A 51 6.61 -6.27 12.32
N VAL A 52 6.06 -7.16 11.49
CA VAL A 52 6.57 -7.39 10.12
C VAL A 52 6.53 -6.10 9.30
N ALA A 53 5.46 -5.31 9.39
CA ALA A 53 5.35 -4.02 8.72
C ALA A 53 6.43 -3.02 9.19
N HIS A 54 6.69 -2.93 10.49
CA HIS A 54 7.77 -2.08 11.02
C HIS A 54 9.16 -2.57 10.60
N GLU A 55 9.40 -3.88 10.60
CA GLU A 55 10.67 -4.46 10.16
C GLU A 55 10.94 -4.16 8.68
N ILE A 56 9.94 -4.28 7.82
CA ILE A 56 10.05 -3.93 6.39
C ILE A 56 10.26 -2.43 6.21
N ALA A 57 9.50 -1.60 6.94
CA ALA A 57 9.66 -0.15 6.90
C ALA A 57 11.08 0.28 7.29
N GLN A 58 11.66 -0.33 8.33
CA GLN A 58 13.02 -0.03 8.74
C GLN A 58 14.04 -0.45 7.66
N LEU A 59 13.88 -1.63 7.06
CA LEU A 59 14.76 -2.08 5.96
C LEU A 59 14.72 -1.12 4.76
N TRP A 60 13.56 -0.54 4.46
CA TRP A 60 13.43 0.45 3.41
C TRP A 60 14.12 1.77 3.76
N ILE A 61 13.94 2.26 4.99
CA ILE A 61 14.64 3.45 5.49
C ILE A 61 16.16 3.25 5.43
N ASP A 62 16.64 2.10 5.90
CA ASP A 62 18.07 1.77 5.90
C ASP A 62 18.65 1.67 4.48
N ALA A 63 17.83 1.28 3.51
CA ALA A 63 18.19 1.27 2.08
C ALA A 63 18.07 2.65 1.40
N GLY A 64 17.68 3.69 2.14
CA GLY A 64 17.55 5.07 1.64
C GLY A 64 16.19 5.39 1.01
N LEU A 65 15.15 4.59 1.26
CA LEU A 65 13.78 4.81 0.76
C LEU A 65 12.92 5.54 1.81
N GLU A 66 12.03 6.43 1.33
CA GLU A 66 11.03 7.08 2.18
C GLU A 66 9.80 6.17 2.42
N VAL A 67 9.25 6.17 3.64
CA VAL A 67 8.11 5.30 4.01
C VAL A 67 6.94 6.11 4.59
N ALA A 68 5.74 5.94 4.04
CA ALA A 68 4.49 6.48 4.56
C ALA A 68 3.52 5.35 4.96
N GLY A 69 3.04 5.34 6.20
CA GLY A 69 2.10 4.33 6.70
C GLY A 69 0.64 4.66 6.42
N HIS A 70 -0.13 3.71 5.88
CA HIS A 70 -1.58 3.83 5.67
C HIS A 70 -2.34 2.68 6.36
N GLN A 71 -3.39 3.03 7.11
CA GLN A 71 -4.31 2.07 7.74
C GLN A 71 -5.60 1.97 6.92
N TRP A 72 -6.05 0.74 6.64
CA TRP A 72 -7.11 0.45 5.66
C TRP A 72 -8.25 -0.36 6.27
N LEU A 73 -9.47 -0.14 5.77
CA LEU A 73 -10.60 -1.06 5.89
C LEU A 73 -10.66 -1.90 4.62
N ALA A 74 -10.39 -3.20 4.71
CA ALA A 74 -10.40 -4.09 3.56
C ALA A 74 -11.78 -4.04 2.86
N TYR A 75 -11.76 -3.88 1.52
CA TYR A 75 -12.94 -3.81 0.64
C TYR A 75 -13.84 -2.56 0.75
N SER A 76 -13.41 -1.50 1.45
CA SER A 76 -14.14 -0.22 1.44
C SER A 76 -13.95 0.53 0.10
N ALA A 77 -14.99 1.21 -0.38
CA ALA A 77 -14.92 2.04 -1.59
C ALA A 77 -14.04 3.28 -1.35
N SER A 78 -13.29 3.72 -2.38
CA SER A 78 -12.45 4.91 -2.28
C SER A 78 -13.31 6.19 -2.33
N GLY A 79 -13.05 7.13 -1.42
CA GLY A 79 -13.74 8.42 -1.42
C GLY A 79 -13.24 9.37 -0.34
N LYS A 80 -13.36 10.67 -0.61
CA LYS A 80 -13.20 11.73 0.38
C LYS A 80 -14.59 12.29 0.70
N VAL A 81 -15.08 11.99 1.89
CA VAL A 81 -16.40 12.43 2.34
C VAL A 81 -16.28 13.56 3.37
N SER A 82 -17.19 14.53 3.28
CA SER A 82 -17.37 15.59 4.27
C SER A 82 -18.86 15.74 4.51
N ALA A 83 -19.29 15.48 5.73
CA ALA A 83 -20.68 15.60 6.16
C ALA A 83 -20.71 15.69 7.69
N ASP A 84 -21.86 16.10 8.22
CA ASP A 84 -22.11 16.04 9.65
C ASP A 84 -22.19 14.58 10.11
N VAL A 85 -21.65 14.32 11.30
CA VAL A 85 -21.55 12.95 11.84
C VAL A 85 -22.82 12.58 12.58
N VAL A 86 -23.38 11.42 12.25
CA VAL A 86 -24.52 10.82 12.96
C VAL A 86 -24.09 9.46 13.52
N TYR A 87 -24.40 9.21 14.79
CA TYR A 87 -24.11 7.93 15.43
C TYR A 87 -25.24 6.93 15.17
N CYS A 88 -24.91 5.80 14.53
CA CYS A 88 -25.88 4.79 14.07
C CYS A 88 -25.72 3.42 14.75
N ASN A 89 -25.30 3.37 16.01
CA ASN A 89 -25.14 2.14 16.78
C ASN A 89 -24.31 1.06 16.03
N ARG A 90 -24.93 -0.06 15.58
CA ARG A 90 -24.25 -1.17 14.88
C ARG A 90 -24.36 -1.08 13.35
N GLY A 91 -25.09 -0.11 12.81
CA GLY A 91 -25.30 0.04 11.36
C GLY A 91 -26.18 -1.04 10.72
N LEU A 92 -27.13 -1.62 11.46
CA LEU A 92 -28.12 -2.56 10.91
C LEU A 92 -29.34 -1.82 10.36
N GLN A 93 -30.12 -2.44 9.46
CA GLN A 93 -31.34 -1.84 8.90
C GLN A 93 -32.30 -1.28 9.96
N GLN A 94 -32.46 -1.99 11.08
CA GLN A 94 -33.30 -1.55 12.19
C GLN A 94 -32.77 -0.27 12.86
N ASP A 95 -31.46 -0.09 12.94
CA ASP A 95 -30.85 1.13 13.48
C ASP A 95 -31.21 2.32 12.58
N PHE A 96 -31.18 2.14 11.25
CA PHE A 96 -31.59 3.16 10.27
C PHE A 96 -33.09 3.49 10.35
N ASP A 97 -33.95 2.50 10.56
CA ASP A 97 -35.40 2.72 10.71
C ASP A 97 -35.74 3.45 12.01
N ASN A 98 -34.98 3.18 13.09
CA ASN A 98 -35.12 3.89 14.35
C ASN A 98 -34.73 5.37 14.21
N LEU A 99 -33.63 5.67 13.50
CA LEU A 99 -33.21 7.05 13.24
C LEU A 99 -34.28 7.84 12.47
N LYS A 100 -34.93 7.21 11.47
CA LYS A 100 -36.06 7.82 10.75
C LYS A 100 -37.25 8.10 11.66
N ARG A 101 -37.61 7.19 12.57
CA ARG A 101 -38.68 7.41 13.56
C ARG A 101 -38.36 8.54 14.53
N MET A 102 -37.07 8.76 14.82
CA MET A 102 -36.57 9.88 15.62
C MET A 102 -36.48 11.19 14.82
N ASN A 103 -36.96 11.20 13.58
CA ASN A 103 -36.93 12.36 12.69
C ASN A 103 -35.50 12.84 12.37
N ILE A 104 -34.53 11.91 12.38
CA ILE A 104 -33.16 12.14 11.91
C ILE A 104 -33.10 11.67 10.45
N ASP A 105 -33.05 12.64 9.54
CA ASP A 105 -32.98 12.36 8.11
C ASP A 105 -31.53 12.09 7.67
N MET A 106 -31.32 10.95 7.01
CA MET A 106 -30.05 10.61 6.39
C MET A 106 -30.27 10.45 4.90
N LYS A 107 -29.65 11.33 4.11
CA LYS A 107 -29.61 11.18 2.65
C LYS A 107 -28.75 9.96 2.32
N VAL A 108 -29.40 8.82 2.14
CA VAL A 108 -28.74 7.59 1.68
C VAL A 108 -28.42 7.78 0.20
N CYS A 109 -27.16 8.04 -0.12
CA CYS A 109 -26.62 7.79 -1.45
C CYS A 109 -26.27 6.30 -1.51
N LEU A 110 -26.95 5.56 -2.40
CA LEU A 110 -26.52 4.22 -2.83
C LEU A 110 -25.35 4.33 -3.80
#